data_AF-A0A9W8NCJ7-F1
#
_entry.id   AF-A0A9W8NCJ7-F1
#
_cell.length_a   1.000
_cell.length_b   1.000
_cell.length_c   1.000
_cell.angle_alpha   90.00
_cell.angle_beta   90.00
_cell.angle_gamma   90.00
#
_symmetry.space_group_name_H-M   'P 1'
#
loop_
_entity.id
_entity.type
_entity.pdbx_description
1 polymer ?
#
loop_
_entity_poly.entity_id
_entity_poly.type
_entity_poly.pdbx_seq_one_letter_code
_entity_poly.pdbx_strand_id
1 'polypeptide(L)'
;MCDLKRTLDAGGHCVLEMPSGTGKTVSLLSLIVAYQQHYPEHRKLVYCSRTMSEIEKALAELKALMKFRADELGHVEEFRGLGLTSRKNLCLHPSVKREKSGAIVDARCRSLTAGFVREKKEKGESVDTCVYHDNLDLLEPHNLIPNGVWTFDGLLRYGEQHKQCPYFTARRMVSPGLA
;
A
#
# COMPACT_ATOMS: atom_id res chain seq x y z
N MET A 1 16.16 17.42 12.34
CA MET A 1 15.08 17.72 11.38
C MET A 1 15.46 18.78 10.36
N CYS A 2 16.13 19.87 10.75
CA CYS A 2 16.64 20.87 9.82
C CYS A 2 17.49 20.28 8.69
N ASP A 3 18.34 19.30 9.00
CA ASP A 3 19.23 18.67 8.00
C ASP A 3 18.46 17.84 6.97
N LEU A 4 17.39 17.16 7.40
CA LEU A 4 16.49 16.46 6.47
C LEU A 4 15.79 17.47 5.55
N LYS A 5 15.25 18.57 6.10
CA LYS A 5 14.60 19.61 5.29
C LYS A 5 15.58 20.18 4.25
N ARG A 6 16.79 20.57 4.67
CA ARG A 6 17.84 21.08 3.76
C ARG A 6 18.14 20.09 2.63
N THR A 7 18.15 18.80 2.92
CA THR A 7 18.37 17.76 1.91
C THR A 7 17.20 17.68 0.92
N LEU A 8 15.96 17.73 1.42
CA LEU A 8 14.76 17.73 0.58
C LEU A 8 14.69 18.96 -0.33
N ASP A 9 15.01 20.13 0.21
CA ASP A 9 15.08 21.41 -0.53
C ASP A 9 16.16 21.33 -1.63
N ALA A 10 17.33 20.74 -1.33
CA ALA A 10 18.44 20.60 -2.27
C ALA A 10 18.26 19.48 -3.32
N GLY A 11 17.28 18.58 -3.13
CA GLY A 11 17.04 17.45 -4.04
C GLY A 11 18.14 16.38 -4.02
N GLY A 12 18.90 16.28 -2.93
CA GLY A 12 20.06 15.37 -2.82
C GLY A 12 19.80 14.12 -1.99
N HIS A 13 20.87 13.37 -1.74
CA HIS A 13 20.87 12.23 -0.82
C HIS A 13 21.51 12.61 0.51
N CYS A 14 20.99 12.08 1.62
CA CYS A 14 21.60 12.23 2.94
C CYS A 14 21.68 10.90 3.67
N VAL A 15 22.71 10.76 4.51
CA VAL A 15 22.79 9.72 5.53
C VAL A 15 22.54 10.39 6.87
N LEU A 16 21.50 9.94 7.58
CA LEU A 16 21.09 10.48 8.86
C LEU A 16 21.24 9.41 9.94
N GLU A 17 22.09 9.70 10.92
CA GLU A 17 22.16 8.89 12.14
C GLU A 17 21.17 9.44 13.17
N MET A 18 20.26 8.59 13.63
CA MET A 18 19.29 8.94 14.67
C MET A 18 19.36 7.89 15.78
N PRO A 19 19.57 8.27 17.06
CA PRO A 19 19.67 7.30 18.15
C PRO A 19 18.31 6.65 18.44
N SER A 20 18.32 5.46 19.04
CA SER A 20 17.10 4.73 19.42
C SER A 20 16.27 5.49 20.46
N GLY A 21 14.94 5.34 20.42
CA GLY A 21 14.03 6.02 21.34
C GLY A 21 13.68 7.48 21.01
N THR A 22 14.24 8.06 19.94
CA THR A 22 14.02 9.47 19.56
C THR A 22 12.80 9.72 18.68
N GLY A 23 11.91 8.74 18.50
CA GLY A 23 10.76 8.88 17.61
C GLY A 23 11.16 9.09 16.16
N LYS A 24 12.16 8.32 15.67
CA LYS A 24 12.71 8.45 14.31
C LYS A 24 11.62 8.43 13.24
N THR A 25 10.77 7.41 13.30
CA THR A 25 9.69 7.18 12.34
C THR A 25 8.70 8.35 12.33
N VAL A 26 8.05 8.66 13.46
CA VAL A 26 7.10 9.78 13.55
C VAL A 26 7.72 11.13 13.18
N SER A 27 8.98 11.39 13.55
CA SER A 27 9.66 12.65 13.21
C SER A 27 9.88 12.77 11.70
N LEU A 28 10.39 11.72 11.07
CA LEU A 28 10.58 11.66 9.62
C LEU A 28 9.25 11.82 8.87
N LEU A 29 8.23 11.05 9.26
CA LEU A 29 6.90 11.11 8.64
C LEU A 29 6.27 12.50 8.80
N SER A 30 6.35 13.11 9.99
CA SER A 30 5.81 14.45 10.26
C SER A 30 6.38 15.50 9.31
N LEU A 31 7.71 15.54 9.16
CA LEU A 31 8.34 16.51 8.26
C LEU A 31 8.01 16.23 6.80
N ILE A 32 8.07 14.97 6.35
CA ILE A 32 7.86 14.64 4.94
C ILE A 32 6.40 14.91 4.53
N VAL A 33 5.43 14.54 5.37
CA VAL A 33 4.01 14.84 5.11
C VAL A 33 3.79 16.35 5.07
N ALA A 34 4.30 17.10 6.05
CA ALA A 34 4.18 18.56 6.04
C ALA A 34 4.84 19.19 4.80
N TYR A 35 5.98 18.65 4.37
CA TYR A 35 6.67 19.08 3.15
C TYR A 35 5.83 18.81 1.90
N GLN A 36 5.25 17.62 1.76
CA GLN A 36 4.39 17.24 0.63
C GLN A 36 3.11 18.09 0.54
N GLN A 37 2.56 18.51 1.69
CA GLN A 37 1.33 19.31 1.73
C GLN A 37 1.61 20.80 1.51
N HIS A 38 2.84 21.27 1.78
CA HIS A 38 3.23 22.66 1.59
C HIS A 38 3.64 22.98 0.16
N TYR A 39 4.35 22.07 -0.52
CA TYR A 39 4.85 22.30 -1.87
C TYR A 39 3.97 21.61 -2.92
N PRO A 40 3.63 22.29 -4.04
CA PRO A 40 2.75 21.74 -5.09
C PRO A 40 3.40 20.59 -5.88
N GLU A 41 4.71 20.40 -5.76
CA GLU A 41 5.38 19.24 -6.36
C GLU A 41 4.96 17.95 -5.65
N HIS A 42 4.09 17.18 -6.30
CA HIS A 42 3.67 15.87 -5.81
C HIS A 42 4.82 14.86 -5.84
N ARG A 43 5.59 14.80 -4.75
CA ARG A 43 6.61 13.76 -4.53
C ARG A 43 5.97 12.59 -3.80
N LYS A 44 6.20 11.36 -4.25
CA LYS A 44 5.78 10.14 -3.53
C LYS A 44 6.82 9.78 -2.47
N LEU A 45 6.39 9.48 -1.24
CA LEU A 45 7.26 8.93 -0.20
C LEU A 45 7.30 7.40 -0.31
N VAL A 46 8.49 6.84 -0.51
CA VAL A 46 8.72 5.39 -0.41
C VAL A 46 9.45 5.12 0.90
N TYR A 47 8.74 4.49 1.85
CA TYR A 47 9.30 4.11 3.15
C TYR A 47 9.68 2.62 3.15
N CYS A 48 10.99 2.35 3.19
CA CYS A 48 11.51 1.00 3.21
C CYS A 48 11.87 0.57 4.64
N SER A 49 11.50 -0.65 5.03
CA SER A 49 11.85 -1.25 6.32
C SER A 49 12.26 -2.70 6.13
N ARG A 50 12.98 -3.27 7.10
CA ARG A 50 13.56 -4.60 6.99
C ARG A 50 12.53 -5.69 7.24
N THR A 51 11.60 -5.45 8.16
CA THR A 51 10.62 -6.45 8.60
C THR A 51 9.19 -5.98 8.39
N MET A 52 8.27 -6.94 8.26
CA MET A 52 6.84 -6.65 8.11
C MET A 52 6.26 -5.89 9.31
N SER A 53 6.72 -6.22 10.52
CA SER A 53 6.26 -5.57 11.75
C SER A 53 6.72 -4.11 11.86
N GLU A 54 7.90 -3.78 11.33
CA GLU A 54 8.33 -2.38 11.19
C GLU A 54 7.43 -1.60 10.23
N ILE A 55 7.03 -2.21 9.09
CA ILE A 55 6.12 -1.57 8.14
C ILE A 55 4.74 -1.32 8.78
N GLU A 56 4.19 -2.30 9.49
CA GLU A 56 2.89 -2.12 10.17
C GLU A 56 2.95 -1.02 11.23
N LYS A 57 4.03 -0.96 12.02
CA LYS A 57 4.24 0.10 13.02
C LYS A 57 4.32 1.47 12.34
N ALA A 58 5.07 1.60 11.25
CA ALA A 58 5.17 2.85 10.50
C ALA A 58 3.81 3.30 9.93
N LEU A 59 3.00 2.37 9.41
CA LEU A 59 1.65 2.67 8.92
C LEU A 59 0.71 3.08 10.06
N ALA A 60 0.83 2.46 11.23
CA ALA A 60 0.05 2.83 12.41
C ALA A 60 0.42 4.23 12.92
N GLU A 61 1.73 4.55 12.99
CA GLU A 61 2.22 5.89 13.31
C GLU A 61 1.77 6.93 12.29
N LEU A 62 1.84 6.62 10.99
CA LEU A 62 1.34 7.48 9.92
C LEU A 62 -0.16 7.74 10.06
N LYS A 63 -0.95 6.71 10.40
CA LYS A 63 -2.39 6.86 10.63
C LYS A 63 -2.69 7.76 11.83
N ALA A 64 -1.95 7.58 12.93
CA ALA A 64 -2.06 8.44 14.10
C ALA A 64 -1.67 9.90 13.78
N LEU A 65 -0.60 10.10 13.01
CA LEU A 65 -0.16 11.40 12.54
C LEU A 65 -1.23 12.09 11.68
N MET A 66 -1.80 11.40 10.69
CA MET A 66 -2.84 11.98 9.84
C MET A 66 -4.12 12.32 10.63
N LYS A 67 -4.46 11.51 11.63
CA LYS A 67 -5.56 11.84 12.56
C LYS A 67 -5.26 13.12 13.34
N PHE A 68 -4.08 13.18 13.98
CA PHE A 68 -3.65 14.38 14.72
C PHE A 68 -3.69 15.62 13.84
N ARG A 69 -3.20 15.54 12.60
CA ARG A 69 -3.26 16.67 11.65
C ARG A 69 -4.68 17.08 11.34
N ALA A 70 -5.59 16.14 11.11
CA ALA A 70 -7.00 16.46 10.84
C ALA A 70 -7.67 17.16 12.03
N ASP A 71 -7.38 16.70 13.26
CA ASP A 71 -7.90 17.29 14.50
C ASP A 71 -7.38 18.73 14.68
N GLU A 72 -6.09 18.99 14.43
CA GLU A 72 -5.47 20.32 14.57
C GLU A 72 -5.82 21.30 13.42
N LEU A 73 -6.00 20.81 12.20
CA LEU A 73 -6.29 21.63 11.02
C LEU A 73 -7.79 21.87 10.79
N GLY A 74 -8.66 21.13 11.50
CA GLY A 74 -10.11 21.21 11.35
C GLY A 74 -10.66 20.66 10.03
N HIS A 75 -9.82 20.01 9.21
CA HIS A 75 -10.23 19.35 7.96
C HIS A 75 -9.32 18.14 7.66
N VAL A 76 -9.84 17.20 6.88
CA VAL A 76 -9.09 16.00 6.48
C VAL A 76 -8.35 16.28 5.17
N GLU A 77 -7.03 16.20 5.21
CA GLU A 77 -6.18 16.34 4.03
C GLU A 77 -6.38 15.16 3.06
N GLU A 78 -6.33 15.43 1.75
CA GLU A 78 -6.31 14.38 0.73
C GLU A 78 -4.97 13.66 0.75
N PHE A 79 -4.90 12.58 1.53
CA PHE A 79 -3.70 11.79 1.71
C PHE A 79 -4.01 10.30 1.59
N ARG A 80 -3.11 9.56 0.94
CA ARG A 80 -3.20 8.11 0.83
C ARG A 80 -1.87 7.45 1.19
N GLY A 81 -1.91 6.61 2.22
CA GLY A 81 -0.79 5.78 2.65
C GLY A 81 -1.11 4.30 2.46
N LEU A 82 -0.20 3.53 1.88
CA LEU A 82 -0.41 2.13 1.51
C LEU A 82 0.72 1.25 2.01
N GLY A 83 0.38 0.17 2.71
CA GLY A 83 1.30 -0.92 3.01
C GLY A 83 1.47 -1.88 1.84
N LEU A 84 2.72 -2.17 1.48
CA LEU A 84 3.06 -3.21 0.50
C LEU A 84 3.71 -4.42 1.17
N THR A 85 3.27 -5.61 0.80
CA THR A 85 3.86 -6.87 1.25
C THR A 85 3.58 -7.99 0.25
N SER A 86 4.06 -9.19 0.55
CA SER A 86 3.93 -10.37 -0.31
C SER A 86 2.48 -10.83 -0.51
N ARG A 87 2.22 -11.61 -1.56
CA ARG A 87 0.91 -12.26 -1.78
C ARG A 87 0.49 -13.11 -0.59
N LYS A 88 1.43 -13.80 0.06
CA LYS A 88 1.18 -14.64 1.23
C LYS A 88 0.47 -13.89 2.36
N ASN A 89 0.80 -12.62 2.54
CA ASN A 89 0.27 -11.80 3.64
C ASN A 89 -1.02 -11.07 3.27
N LEU A 90 -1.33 -10.92 1.98
CA LEU A 90 -2.49 -10.16 1.48
C LEU A 90 -3.52 -11.02 0.72
N CYS A 91 -3.34 -12.34 0.66
CA CYS A 91 -4.25 -13.22 -0.07
C CYS A 91 -5.54 -13.50 0.73
N LEU A 92 -6.69 -13.35 0.08
CA LEU A 92 -8.01 -13.71 0.62
C LEU A 92 -8.61 -14.98 -0.01
N HIS A 93 -8.01 -15.51 -1.08
CA HIS A 93 -8.56 -16.66 -1.77
C HIS A 93 -8.52 -17.91 -0.86
N PRO A 94 -9.66 -18.54 -0.53
CA PRO A 94 -9.74 -19.58 0.52
C PRO A 94 -8.78 -20.75 0.31
N SER A 95 -8.58 -21.17 -0.95
CA SER A 95 -7.67 -22.27 -1.28
C SER A 95 -6.19 -21.87 -1.34
N VAL A 96 -5.87 -20.57 -1.41
CA VAL A 96 -4.48 -20.10 -1.60
C VAL A 96 -3.93 -19.54 -0.30
N LYS A 97 -4.74 -18.83 0.49
CA LYS A 97 -4.37 -18.24 1.79
C LYS A 97 -3.86 -19.29 2.80
N ARG A 98 -4.29 -20.55 2.66
CA ARG A 98 -3.92 -21.66 3.56
C ARG A 98 -2.51 -22.20 3.30
N GLU A 99 -1.88 -21.83 2.19
CA GLU A 99 -0.56 -22.33 1.81
C GLU A 99 0.54 -21.75 2.69
N LYS A 100 1.47 -22.61 3.14
CA LYS A 100 2.56 -22.20 4.03
C LYS A 100 3.72 -21.52 3.30
N SER A 101 3.97 -21.92 2.06
CA SER A 101 5.10 -21.41 1.26
C SER A 101 4.68 -20.25 0.38
N GLY A 102 5.46 -19.16 0.40
CA GLY A 102 5.23 -18.01 -0.48
C GLY A 102 5.33 -18.38 -1.97
N ALA A 103 6.24 -19.29 -2.33
CA ALA A 103 6.37 -19.76 -3.71
C ALA A 103 5.12 -20.50 -4.20
N ILE A 104 4.49 -21.30 -3.32
CA ILE A 104 3.24 -22.01 -3.63
C ILE A 104 2.09 -21.01 -3.77
N VAL A 105 2.00 -20.03 -2.87
CA VAL A 105 1.02 -18.93 -2.96
C VAL A 105 1.14 -18.21 -4.30
N ASP A 106 2.37 -17.88 -4.72
CA ASP A 106 2.63 -17.18 -5.97
C ASP A 106 2.25 -18.03 -7.19
N ALA A 107 2.62 -19.31 -7.22
CA ALA A 107 2.27 -20.23 -8.29
C ALA A 107 0.74 -20.42 -8.41
N ARG A 108 0.06 -20.66 -7.29
CA ARG A 108 -1.41 -20.82 -7.22
C ARG A 108 -2.15 -19.53 -7.57
N CYS A 109 -1.63 -18.37 -7.15
CA CYS A 109 -2.21 -17.09 -7.53
C CYS A 109 -2.10 -16.90 -9.05
N ARG A 110 -0.93 -17.19 -9.65
CA ARG A 110 -0.72 -17.10 -11.09
C ARG A 110 -1.62 -18.08 -11.86
N SER A 111 -1.83 -19.30 -11.37
CA SER A 111 -2.72 -20.27 -12.04
C SER A 111 -4.20 -19.85 -12.06
N LEU A 112 -4.61 -18.88 -11.22
CA LEU A 112 -5.97 -18.36 -11.17
C LEU A 112 -6.14 -16.98 -11.85
N THR A 113 -5.02 -16.29 -12.14
CA THR A 113 -5.03 -14.88 -12.58
C THR A 113 -4.28 -14.63 -13.89
N ALA A 114 -3.61 -15.64 -14.45
CA ALA A 114 -2.89 -15.48 -15.71
C ALA A 114 -3.85 -15.19 -16.87
N GLY A 115 -3.39 -14.38 -17.83
CA GLY A 115 -4.22 -13.92 -18.95
C GLY A 115 -4.84 -15.07 -19.77
N PHE A 116 -4.11 -16.17 -19.97
CA PHE A 116 -4.63 -17.36 -20.68
C PHE A 116 -5.78 -18.04 -19.93
N VAL A 117 -5.86 -17.94 -18.60
CA VAL A 117 -6.98 -18.49 -17.80
C VAL A 117 -8.22 -17.64 -18.04
N ARG A 118 -8.04 -16.31 -18.12
CA ARG A 118 -9.14 -15.38 -18.43
C ARG A 118 -9.67 -15.61 -19.84
N GLU A 119 -8.80 -15.77 -20.83
CA GLU A 119 -9.20 -16.05 -22.22
C GLU A 119 -9.99 -17.36 -22.34
N LYS A 120 -9.60 -18.41 -21.59
CA LYS A 120 -10.36 -19.67 -21.54
C LYS A 120 -11.74 -19.49 -20.93
N LYS A 121 -11.86 -18.72 -19.86
CA LYS A 121 -13.15 -18.38 -19.24
C LYS A 121 -14.04 -17.59 -20.20
N GLU A 122 -13.48 -16.64 -20.94
CA GLU A 122 -14.19 -15.86 -21.98
C GLU A 122 -14.67 -16.75 -23.14
N LYS A 123 -13.94 -17.82 -23.47
CA LYS A 123 -14.34 -18.85 -24.45
C LYS A 123 -15.39 -19.84 -23.92
N GLY A 124 -15.81 -19.72 -22.66
CA GLY A 124 -16.79 -20.60 -22.03
C GLY A 124 -16.22 -21.94 -21.52
N GLU A 125 -14.89 -22.07 -21.45
CA GLU A 125 -14.28 -23.25 -20.82
C GLU A 125 -14.45 -23.21 -19.29
N SER A 126 -14.68 -24.37 -18.69
CA SER A 126 -14.76 -24.52 -17.23
C SER A 126 -13.37 -24.41 -16.60
N VAL A 127 -12.98 -23.20 -16.18
CA VAL A 127 -11.71 -22.91 -15.52
C VAL A 127 -11.89 -22.17 -14.20
N ASP A 128 -11.07 -22.50 -13.20
CA ASP A 128 -11.05 -21.80 -11.93
C ASP A 128 -10.38 -20.43 -12.06
N THR A 129 -11.04 -19.41 -11.52
CA THR A 129 -10.56 -18.02 -11.51
C THR A 129 -10.64 -17.41 -10.11
N CYS A 130 -9.88 -16.34 -9.89
CA CYS A 130 -9.88 -15.66 -8.61
C CYS A 130 -10.92 -14.53 -8.59
N VAL A 131 -12.06 -14.75 -7.93
CA VAL A 131 -13.13 -13.73 -7.80
C VAL A 131 -12.62 -12.37 -7.31
N TYR A 132 -11.68 -12.37 -6.35
CA TYR A 132 -11.11 -11.13 -5.81
C TYR A 132 -10.30 -10.35 -6.84
N HIS A 133 -9.62 -11.05 -7.77
CA HIS A 133 -8.83 -10.40 -8.81
C HIS A 133 -9.71 -9.96 -9.98
N ASP A 134 -10.63 -10.81 -10.42
CA ASP A 134 -11.53 -10.54 -11.54
C ASP A 134 -12.37 -9.27 -11.28
N ASN A 135 -12.85 -9.09 -10.06
CA ASN A 135 -13.61 -7.90 -9.68
C ASN A 135 -12.80 -6.60 -9.75
N LEU A 136 -11.46 -6.64 -9.73
CA LEU A 136 -10.64 -5.44 -9.87
C LEU A 136 -10.58 -4.92 -11.30
N ASP A 137 -10.81 -5.77 -12.30
CA ASP A 137 -10.81 -5.36 -13.71
C ASP A 137 -12.05 -4.53 -14.07
N LEU A 138 -13.09 -4.58 -13.22
CA LEU A 138 -14.30 -3.76 -13.32
C LEU A 138 -14.13 -2.37 -12.70
N LEU A 139 -13.01 -2.11 -12.02
CA LEU A 139 -12.79 -0.90 -11.23
C LEU A 139 -11.65 -0.05 -11.81
N GLU A 140 -11.72 1.25 -11.56
CA GLU A 140 -10.69 2.18 -12.00
C GLU A 140 -9.36 1.94 -11.25
N PRO A 141 -8.24 1.68 -11.96
CA PRO A 141 -6.97 1.26 -11.34
C PRO A 141 -6.39 2.20 -10.28
N HIS A 142 -6.69 3.50 -10.36
CA HIS A 142 -6.10 4.54 -9.49
C HIS A 142 -6.96 4.90 -8.28
N ASN A 143 -8.20 4.39 -8.20
CA ASN A 143 -9.13 4.72 -7.13
C ASN A 143 -9.80 3.48 -6.53
N LEU A 144 -9.01 2.42 -6.31
CA LEU A 144 -9.52 1.15 -5.80
C LEU A 144 -9.92 1.20 -4.31
N ILE A 145 -9.32 2.11 -3.54
CA ILE A 145 -9.66 2.36 -2.13
C ILE A 145 -9.72 3.86 -1.85
N PRO A 146 -10.56 4.31 -0.90
CA PRO A 146 -10.66 5.73 -0.59
C PRO A 146 -9.37 6.28 0.05
N ASN A 147 -9.29 7.62 0.13
CA ASN A 147 -8.21 8.30 0.82
C ASN A 147 -8.13 7.84 2.29
N GLY A 148 -6.90 7.83 2.83
CA GLY A 148 -6.60 7.31 4.15
C GLY A 148 -5.33 6.47 4.20
N VAL A 149 -4.96 6.09 5.42
CA VAL A 149 -3.78 5.26 5.69
C VAL A 149 -4.20 3.81 5.91
N TRP A 150 -3.70 2.91 5.07
CA TRP A 150 -4.10 1.52 4.98
C TRP A 150 -3.01 0.58 5.49
N THR A 151 -3.24 0.00 6.66
CA THR A 151 -2.45 -1.12 7.21
C THR A 151 -2.75 -2.42 6.45
N PHE A 152 -1.93 -3.46 6.62
CA PHE A 152 -2.20 -4.76 6.00
C PHE A 152 -3.55 -5.34 6.40
N ASP A 153 -3.87 -5.32 7.69
CA ASP A 153 -5.17 -5.73 8.21
C ASP A 153 -6.32 -4.86 7.66
N GLY A 154 -6.11 -3.54 7.52
CA GLY A 154 -7.09 -2.64 6.90
C GLY A 154 -7.38 -3.01 5.44
N LEU A 155 -6.34 -3.31 4.65
CA LEU A 155 -6.48 -3.76 3.27
C LEU A 155 -7.18 -5.13 3.17
N LEU A 156 -6.84 -6.07 4.06
CA LEU A 156 -7.48 -7.38 4.12
C LEU A 156 -8.99 -7.26 4.40
N ARG A 157 -9.38 -6.49 5.42
CA ARG A 157 -10.79 -6.27 5.76
C ARG A 157 -11.56 -5.59 4.63
N TYR A 158 -10.98 -4.56 4.05
CA TYR A 158 -11.60 -3.86 2.93
C TYR A 158 -11.80 -4.78 1.73
N GLY A 159 -10.77 -5.56 1.36
CA GLY A 159 -10.87 -6.52 0.26
C GLY A 159 -11.87 -7.65 0.51
N GLU A 160 -12.04 -8.08 1.75
CA GLU A 160 -13.05 -9.08 2.12
C GLU A 160 -14.47 -8.55 1.98
N GLN A 161 -14.71 -7.31 2.43
CA GLN A 161 -16.01 -6.62 2.35
C GLN A 161 -16.40 -6.31 0.90
N HIS A 162 -15.45 -5.82 0.09
CA HIS A 162 -15.72 -5.36 -1.28
C HIS A 162 -15.42 -6.43 -2.34
N LYS A 163 -15.02 -7.64 -1.93
CA LYS A 163 -14.59 -8.73 -2.82
C LYS A 163 -13.50 -8.28 -3.80
N GLN A 164 -12.51 -7.57 -3.29
CA GLN A 164 -11.36 -7.05 -4.04
C GLN A 164 -10.07 -7.69 -3.55
N CYS A 165 -9.10 -7.92 -4.45
CA CYS A 165 -7.82 -8.54 -4.09
C CYS A 165 -6.88 -7.52 -3.43
N PRO A 166 -6.58 -7.61 -2.11
CA PRO A 166 -5.79 -6.60 -1.41
C PRO A 166 -4.38 -6.41 -1.98
N TYR A 167 -3.75 -7.52 -2.43
CA TYR A 167 -2.43 -7.48 -3.06
C TYR A 167 -2.44 -6.70 -4.37
N PHE A 168 -3.38 -6.99 -5.27
CA PHE A 168 -3.44 -6.30 -6.56
C PHE A 168 -3.99 -4.88 -6.42
N THR A 169 -4.87 -4.62 -5.46
CA THR A 169 -5.28 -3.27 -5.05
C THR A 169 -4.06 -2.42 -4.70
N ALA A 170 -3.26 -2.84 -3.71
CA ALA A 170 -2.09 -2.08 -3.30
C ALA A 170 -1.05 -1.93 -4.43
N ARG A 171 -0.85 -2.99 -5.22
CA ARG A 171 0.11 -2.97 -6.35
C ARG A 171 -0.31 -2.03 -7.49
N ARG A 172 -1.57 -2.09 -7.94
CA ARG A 172 -2.09 -1.25 -9.04
C ARG A 172 -2.07 0.23 -8.68
N MET A 173 -2.28 0.56 -7.41
CA MET A 173 -2.26 1.94 -6.92
C MET A 173 -0.85 2.54 -6.78
N VAL A 174 0.19 1.72 -6.73
CA VAL A 174 1.59 2.20 -6.67
C VAL A 174 2.16 2.44 -8.06
N SER A 175 1.72 1.65 -9.04
CA SER A 175 2.08 1.86 -10.44
C SER A 175 1.80 3.31 -10.83
N PRO A 176 2.75 4.02 -11.44
CA PRO A 176 2.48 5.34 -11.96
C PRO A 176 1.32 5.21 -12.94
N GLY A 177 0.18 5.83 -12.62
CA GLY A 177 -0.70 6.27 -13.69
C GLY A 177 0.15 7.11 -14.63
N LEU A 178 0.09 6.83 -15.91
CA LEU A 178 0.45 7.84 -16.90
C LEU A 178 -0.45 9.04 -16.59
N ALA A 179 0.11 10.03 -15.90
CA ALA A 179 -0.32 11.40 -16.00
C ALA A 179 0.43 12.01 -17.19
#